data_AF-A0A925MK03-F1
#
_entry.id   AF-A0A925MK03-F1
#
_cell.length_a   1.000
_cell.length_b   1.000
_cell.length_c   1.000
_cell.angle_alpha   90.00
_cell.angle_beta   90.00
_cell.angle_gamma   90.00
#
_symmetry.space_group_name_H-M   'P 1'
#
loop_
_entity.id
_entity.type
_entity.pdbx_description
1 polymer ?
#
loop_
_entity_poly.entity_id
_entity_poly.type
_entity_poly.pdbx_seq_one_letter_code
_entity_poly.pdbx_strand_id
1 'polypeptide(L)'
;MNESSEPKAPRARTRRLLLVLIAVAVAAATAGAAALLVNIFARKSEARAQYVRVVEVDEDETDPAVWGKNWPAQYDGYRRTATTTRTRFGGHGGNEAVPAEKIDRDPWLKRMFLGYAFSIDYRDRRGHAYMLADQEATQRLTKPQSGSCLHCHASIMPLYRKLGGGDPFKGLDETAKHSYEEVHQMLQQGGAVHPVSCVDCHDPKTMALRVTRPGFIRGIQALAASDAPVPALSSVLEWRKGDRARPYDPNLDGSRQEMRSYVCGQCHVEYYCSTKQPLTFPWAKGLRVEEIESFWDAARFPSGEPFYDYEHAETGAHLLKAQHPEFELWNQGIHARSGVSCADCHMPYMREGATKISDHWVRSPLLNVNRSCQTCHRFPESELLARVDAIQQRNYDLLQRGGAALVELLDAVRAAKAGGATADQLAVARQMQRRAQWRLDFIAAENSMGFHAPQEAARVLGEAIDYARQGQISALTAVT
;
A
#
# COMPACT_ATOMS: atom_id res chain seq x y z
N MET A 1 40.01 21.12 86.94
CA MET A 1 39.85 19.67 86.71
C MET A 1 38.75 19.51 85.68
N ASN A 2 39.08 18.92 84.53
CA ASN A 2 38.21 18.78 83.36
C ASN A 2 37.23 17.62 83.61
N GLU A 3 35.94 17.89 83.76
CA GLU A 3 34.90 16.87 83.67
C GLU A 3 34.64 16.56 82.19
N SER A 4 35.14 15.42 81.75
CA SER A 4 34.85 14.86 80.42
C SER A 4 33.41 14.33 80.37
N SER A 5 32.66 14.84 79.41
CA SER A 5 31.28 14.49 79.08
C SER A 5 31.10 13.02 78.68
N GLU A 6 30.34 12.25 79.47
CA GLU A 6 29.76 10.98 79.03
C GLU A 6 28.48 11.22 78.20
N PRO A 7 28.33 10.58 77.02
CA PRO A 7 27.13 10.72 76.22
C PRO A 7 25.95 9.97 76.87
N LYS A 8 24.90 10.71 77.28
CA LYS A 8 23.65 10.14 77.78
C LYS A 8 23.08 9.12 76.80
N ALA A 9 23.04 7.85 77.21
CA ALA A 9 22.42 6.78 76.45
C ALA A 9 20.96 7.15 76.07
N PRO A 10 20.54 6.95 74.80
CA PRO A 10 19.21 7.33 74.37
C PRO A 10 18.16 6.55 75.17
N ARG A 11 17.30 7.28 75.89
CA ARG A 11 16.19 6.75 76.71
C ARG A 11 15.39 5.73 75.90
N ALA A 12 15.07 4.59 76.51
CA ALA A 12 14.40 3.44 75.88
C ALA A 12 13.14 3.77 75.04
N ARG A 13 12.49 4.90 75.31
CA ARG A 13 11.34 5.44 74.57
C ARG A 13 11.68 5.88 73.13
N THR A 14 12.87 6.45 72.91
CA THR A 14 13.34 6.89 71.58
C THR A 14 13.70 5.71 70.69
N ARG A 15 14.29 4.64 71.27
CA ARG A 15 14.52 3.37 70.58
C ARG A 15 13.22 2.66 70.19
N ARG A 16 12.21 2.66 71.06
CA ARG A 16 10.89 2.09 70.73
C ARG A 16 10.19 2.85 69.61
N LEU A 17 10.22 4.18 69.62
CA LEU A 17 9.64 4.99 68.55
C LEU A 17 10.35 4.75 67.21
N LEU A 18 11.68 4.68 67.22
CA LEU A 18 12.48 4.36 66.03
C LEU A 18 12.15 2.97 65.48
N LEU A 19 12.01 1.96 66.35
CA LEU A 19 11.62 0.60 65.94
C LEU A 19 10.21 0.55 65.34
N VAL A 20 9.26 1.30 65.91
CA VAL A 20 7.90 1.42 65.35
C VAL A 20 7.94 2.10 63.97
N LEU A 21 8.70 3.18 63.81
CA LEU A 21 8.85 3.86 62.52
C LEU A 21 9.49 2.97 61.46
N ILE A 22 10.53 2.20 61.83
CA ILE A 22 11.15 1.22 60.94
C ILE A 22 10.15 0.13 60.56
N ALA A 23 9.39 -0.40 61.52
CA ALA A 23 8.37 -1.42 61.24
C ALA A 23 7.27 -0.90 60.29
N VAL A 24 6.80 0.33 60.48
CA VAL A 24 5.82 0.96 59.59
C VAL A 24 6.42 1.22 58.21
N ALA A 25 7.66 1.69 58.11
CA ALA A 25 8.34 1.91 56.84
C ALA A 25 8.54 0.61 56.06
N VAL A 26 8.97 -0.46 56.73
CA VAL A 26 9.10 -1.79 56.13
C VAL A 26 7.73 -2.32 55.69
N ALA A 27 6.70 -2.20 56.54
CA ALA A 27 5.34 -2.61 56.17
C ALA A 27 4.81 -1.86 54.94
N ALA A 28 5.04 -0.54 54.86
CA ALA A 28 4.67 0.27 53.71
C ALA A 28 5.45 -0.12 52.44
N ALA A 29 6.76 -0.37 52.56
CA ALA A 29 7.59 -0.83 51.45
C ALA A 29 7.17 -2.22 50.96
N THR A 30 6.89 -3.15 51.88
CA THR A 30 6.37 -4.49 51.56
C THR A 30 5.00 -4.42 50.90
N ALA A 31 4.09 -3.57 51.40
CA ALA A 31 2.79 -3.35 50.78
C ALA A 31 2.91 -2.76 49.37
N GLY A 32 3.82 -1.79 49.16
CA GLY A 32 4.11 -1.23 47.85
C GLY A 32 4.70 -2.26 46.88
N ALA A 33 5.64 -3.09 47.35
CA ALA A 33 6.21 -4.17 46.56
C ALA A 33 5.17 -5.24 46.20
N ALA A 34 4.30 -5.61 47.16
CA ALA A 34 3.21 -6.55 46.93
C ALA A 34 2.19 -5.99 45.92
N ALA A 35 1.81 -4.71 46.04
CA ALA A 35 0.92 -4.05 45.08
C ALA A 35 1.51 -4.01 43.67
N LEU A 36 2.80 -3.71 43.55
CA LEU A 36 3.52 -3.74 42.27
C LEU A 36 3.56 -5.16 41.69
N LEU A 37 3.88 -6.16 42.51
CA LEU A 37 3.89 -7.57 42.10
C LEU A 37 2.51 -8.03 41.63
N VAL A 38 1.44 -7.73 42.37
CA VAL A 38 0.06 -8.05 41.98
C VAL A 38 -0.29 -7.38 40.66
N ASN A 39 0.06 -6.11 40.46
CA ASN A 39 -0.15 -5.43 39.19
C ASN A 39 0.64 -6.10 38.04
N ILE A 40 1.90 -6.45 38.24
CA ILE A 40 2.71 -7.17 37.23
C ILE A 40 2.08 -8.52 36.90
N PHE A 41 1.66 -9.30 37.90
CA PHE A 41 1.03 -10.60 37.71
C PHE A 41 -0.31 -10.47 36.97
N ALA A 42 -1.15 -9.52 37.35
CA ALA A 42 -2.41 -9.24 36.65
C ALA A 42 -2.16 -8.90 35.18
N ARG A 43 -1.24 -7.97 34.89
CA ARG A 43 -0.88 -7.58 33.52
C ARG A 43 -0.25 -8.71 32.71
N LYS A 44 0.57 -9.57 33.33
CA LYS A 44 1.10 -10.79 32.70
C LYS A 44 0.01 -11.82 32.43
N SER A 45 -0.98 -11.93 33.31
CA SER A 45 -2.13 -12.83 33.14
C SER A 45 -3.02 -12.34 32.01
N GLU A 46 -3.36 -11.05 31.99
CA GLU A 46 -4.09 -10.40 30.88
C GLU A 46 -3.36 -10.60 29.55
N ALA A 47 -2.03 -10.49 29.53
CA ALA A 47 -1.25 -10.69 28.31
C ALA A 47 -1.24 -12.15 27.78
N ARG A 48 -1.59 -13.15 28.60
CA ARG A 48 -1.62 -14.57 28.20
C ARG A 48 -2.89 -14.95 27.43
N ALA A 49 -4.00 -14.25 27.66
CA ALA A 49 -5.25 -14.44 26.92
C ALA A 49 -5.47 -13.23 26.00
N GLN A 50 -4.79 -13.20 24.86
CA GLN A 50 -4.83 -12.04 23.95
C GLN A 50 -6.20 -11.82 23.30
N TYR A 51 -7.00 -12.87 23.18
CA TYR A 51 -8.40 -12.82 22.74
C TYR A 51 -9.13 -14.08 23.22
N VAL A 52 -10.46 -14.00 23.35
CA VAL A 52 -11.33 -15.15 23.55
C VAL A 52 -12.03 -15.39 22.21
N ARG A 53 -11.91 -16.59 21.65
CA ARG A 53 -12.69 -16.99 20.47
C ARG A 53 -14.13 -17.24 20.95
N VAL A 54 -15.00 -16.27 20.74
CA VAL A 54 -16.42 -16.29 21.11
C VAL A 54 -17.27 -16.86 19.98
N VAL A 55 -16.85 -16.64 18.73
CA VAL A 55 -17.50 -17.16 17.52
C VAL A 55 -16.48 -17.88 16.64
N GLU A 56 -16.95 -18.87 15.90
CA GLU A 56 -16.16 -19.49 14.84
C GLU A 56 -16.11 -18.59 13.62
N VAL A 57 -14.92 -18.48 13.00
CA VAL A 57 -14.70 -17.87 11.69
C VAL A 57 -13.94 -18.86 10.83
N ASP A 58 -14.19 -18.84 9.51
CA ASP A 58 -13.57 -19.74 8.55
C ASP A 58 -13.05 -18.98 7.30
N GLU A 59 -12.73 -19.74 6.24
CA GLU A 59 -12.18 -19.21 4.98
C GLU A 59 -13.20 -18.38 4.18
N ASP A 60 -14.49 -18.54 4.45
CA ASP A 60 -15.61 -17.95 3.75
C ASP A 60 -16.29 -16.82 4.54
N GLU A 61 -15.95 -16.66 5.82
CA GLU A 61 -16.43 -15.55 6.65
C GLU A 61 -15.79 -14.21 6.22
N THR A 62 -16.51 -13.45 5.42
CA THR A 62 -16.05 -12.16 4.86
C THR A 62 -16.52 -10.95 5.65
N ASP A 63 -17.51 -11.08 6.55
CA ASP A 63 -18.03 -9.95 7.33
C ASP A 63 -17.06 -9.59 8.47
N PRO A 64 -16.37 -8.44 8.41
CA PRO A 64 -15.43 -8.05 9.46
C PRO A 64 -16.11 -7.89 10.83
N ALA A 65 -17.43 -7.67 10.90
CA ALA A 65 -18.15 -7.59 12.17
C ALA A 65 -18.20 -8.92 12.91
N VAL A 66 -18.23 -10.06 12.21
CA VAL A 66 -18.16 -11.39 12.83
C VAL A 66 -16.78 -11.61 13.44
N TRP A 67 -15.72 -11.28 12.70
CA TRP A 67 -14.34 -11.27 13.22
C TRP A 67 -14.18 -10.34 14.43
N GLY A 68 -14.83 -9.17 14.41
CA GLY A 68 -14.80 -8.20 15.50
C GLY A 68 -15.35 -8.70 16.84
N LYS A 69 -16.16 -9.77 16.86
CA LYS A 69 -16.60 -10.41 18.11
C LYS A 69 -15.44 -11.11 18.84
N ASN A 70 -14.45 -11.60 18.09
CA ASN A 70 -13.24 -12.23 18.62
C ASN A 70 -12.10 -11.21 18.81
N TRP A 71 -11.97 -10.24 17.91
CA TRP A 71 -10.87 -9.25 17.87
C TRP A 71 -11.39 -7.80 17.84
N PRO A 72 -12.06 -7.33 18.91
CA PRO A 72 -12.76 -6.04 18.89
C PRO A 72 -11.83 -4.85 18.68
N ALA A 73 -10.64 -4.84 19.30
CA ALA A 73 -9.69 -3.73 19.16
C ALA A 73 -9.18 -3.54 17.71
N GLN A 74 -8.90 -4.65 17.02
CA GLN A 74 -8.49 -4.65 15.62
C GLN A 74 -9.64 -4.23 14.71
N TYR A 75 -10.86 -4.72 14.99
CA TYR A 75 -12.06 -4.35 14.25
C TYR A 75 -12.42 -2.88 14.41
N ASP A 76 -12.32 -2.32 15.62
CA ASP A 76 -12.50 -0.88 15.86
C ASP A 76 -11.46 -0.05 15.10
N GLY A 77 -10.20 -0.50 15.08
CA GLY A 77 -9.17 0.08 14.22
C GLY A 77 -9.54 0.06 12.73
N TYR A 78 -10.00 -1.08 12.22
CA TYR A 78 -10.45 -1.23 10.84
C TYR A 78 -11.62 -0.29 10.52
N ARG A 79 -12.64 -0.21 11.39
CA ARG A 79 -13.79 0.69 11.21
C ARG A 79 -13.40 2.16 11.14
N ARG A 80 -12.35 2.57 11.85
CA ARG A 80 -11.84 3.95 11.79
C ARG A 80 -11.29 4.31 10.42
N THR A 81 -11.03 3.37 9.52
CA THR A 81 -10.71 3.71 8.13
C THR A 81 -11.86 4.42 7.40
N ALA A 82 -13.09 4.37 7.94
CA ALA A 82 -14.19 5.24 7.48
C ALA A 82 -14.05 6.71 7.94
N THR A 83 -13.17 7.01 8.89
CA THR A 83 -12.91 8.38 9.33
C THR A 83 -12.08 9.12 8.29
N THR A 84 -12.54 10.31 7.90
CA THR A 84 -11.80 11.20 7.00
C THR A 84 -10.46 11.60 7.62
N THR A 85 -9.39 11.46 6.84
CA THR A 85 -8.03 11.86 7.25
C THR A 85 -7.39 12.65 6.12
N ARG A 86 -6.63 13.70 6.45
CA ARG A 86 -5.97 14.54 5.45
C ARG A 86 -4.62 15.03 5.95
N THR A 87 -3.66 15.05 5.04
CA THR A 87 -2.38 15.76 5.14
C THR A 87 -2.24 16.64 3.90
N ARG A 88 -1.09 17.33 3.74
CA ARG A 88 -0.87 18.20 2.58
C ARG A 88 -0.95 17.45 1.24
N PHE A 89 -0.30 16.28 1.16
CA PHE A 89 -0.18 15.48 -0.06
C PHE A 89 -0.81 14.07 0.04
N GLY A 90 -1.50 13.76 1.14
CA GLY A 90 -2.11 12.46 1.35
C GLY A 90 -3.42 12.52 2.12
N GLY A 91 -4.14 11.41 2.14
CA GLY A 91 -5.50 11.35 2.69
C GLY A 91 -6.55 11.92 1.74
N HIS A 92 -7.78 12.01 2.25
CA HIS A 92 -8.98 12.46 1.55
C HIS A 92 -9.05 13.98 1.51
N GLY A 93 -8.86 14.58 0.34
CA GLY A 93 -9.45 15.89 0.01
C GLY A 93 -10.87 15.70 -0.50
N GLY A 94 -11.80 16.62 -0.23
CA GLY A 94 -13.21 16.54 -0.68
C GLY A 94 -14.24 16.72 0.44
N ASN A 95 -15.53 16.58 0.12
CA ASN A 95 -16.60 16.52 1.15
C ASN A 95 -16.69 15.11 1.75
N GLU A 96 -17.41 14.93 2.86
CA GLU A 96 -17.47 13.63 3.58
C GLU A 96 -18.05 12.49 2.71
N ALA A 97 -18.85 12.80 1.69
CA ALA A 97 -19.50 11.82 0.84
C ALA A 97 -18.61 11.32 -0.30
N VAL A 98 -17.91 12.22 -1.01
CA VAL A 98 -17.16 11.91 -2.24
C VAL A 98 -15.78 12.59 -2.23
N PRO A 99 -14.67 11.83 -2.46
CA PRO A 99 -13.35 12.43 -2.55
C PRO A 99 -13.20 13.37 -3.77
N ALA A 100 -12.31 14.35 -3.62
CA ALA A 100 -11.98 15.33 -4.65
C ALA A 100 -11.36 14.64 -5.88
N GLU A 101 -11.67 15.17 -7.06
CA GLU A 101 -11.09 14.73 -8.31
C GLU A 101 -9.63 15.18 -8.41
N LYS A 102 -8.70 14.24 -8.61
CA LYS A 102 -7.30 14.56 -8.93
C LYS A 102 -7.20 15.24 -10.28
N ILE A 103 -8.05 14.84 -11.23
CA ILE A 103 -8.09 15.42 -12.58
C ILE A 103 -8.55 16.88 -12.59
N ASP A 104 -9.26 17.34 -11.56
CA ASP A 104 -9.62 18.76 -11.41
C ASP A 104 -8.51 19.55 -10.73
N ARG A 105 -7.83 18.94 -9.75
CA ARG A 105 -6.66 19.54 -9.07
C ARG A 105 -5.48 19.72 -10.02
N ASP A 106 -5.23 18.71 -10.85
CA ASP A 106 -4.08 18.63 -11.74
C ASP A 106 -4.60 18.38 -13.20
N PRO A 107 -5.03 19.42 -13.94
CA PRO A 107 -5.75 19.27 -15.22
C PRO A 107 -4.99 18.50 -16.32
N TRP A 108 -3.66 18.45 -16.22
CA TRP A 108 -2.83 17.66 -17.12
C TRP A 108 -3.13 16.15 -17.00
N LEU A 109 -3.59 15.65 -15.84
CA LEU A 109 -4.02 14.25 -15.67
C LEU A 109 -5.22 13.91 -16.57
N LYS A 110 -6.21 14.82 -16.64
CA LYS A 110 -7.39 14.62 -17.47
C LYS A 110 -7.00 14.47 -18.93
N ARG A 111 -6.13 15.37 -19.39
CA ARG A 111 -5.64 15.39 -20.77
C ARG A 111 -4.78 14.16 -21.07
N MET A 112 -3.88 13.81 -20.17
CA MET A 112 -3.01 12.64 -20.24
C MET A 112 -3.80 11.33 -20.47
N PHE A 113 -4.97 11.20 -19.85
CA PHE A 113 -5.82 10.00 -19.96
C PHE A 113 -6.92 10.10 -21.03
N LEU A 114 -6.89 11.08 -21.93
CA LEU A 114 -7.92 11.18 -22.96
C LEU A 114 -7.97 9.93 -23.84
N GLY A 115 -9.15 9.34 -23.96
CA GLY A 115 -9.36 8.03 -24.58
C GLY A 115 -9.49 6.87 -23.57
N TYR A 116 -9.27 7.13 -22.28
CA TYR A 116 -9.35 6.13 -21.21
C TYR A 116 -10.28 6.54 -20.06
N ALA A 117 -10.76 5.56 -19.30
CA ALA A 117 -11.76 5.78 -18.24
C ALA A 117 -11.28 6.75 -17.13
N PHE A 118 -9.97 6.82 -16.87
CA PHE A 118 -9.38 7.73 -15.89
C PHE A 118 -9.50 9.22 -16.27
N SER A 119 -9.82 9.56 -17.53
CA SER A 119 -10.17 10.94 -17.90
C SER A 119 -11.58 11.37 -17.49
N ILE A 120 -12.41 10.41 -17.03
CA ILE A 120 -13.79 10.62 -16.60
C ILE A 120 -13.86 10.84 -15.08
N ASP A 121 -13.24 9.94 -14.31
CA ASP A 121 -13.27 9.97 -12.84
C ASP A 121 -11.96 9.39 -12.30
N TYR A 122 -11.20 10.22 -11.58
CA TYR A 122 -9.98 9.82 -10.90
C TYR A 122 -9.80 10.64 -9.63
N ARG A 123 -10.32 10.10 -8.53
CA ARG A 123 -10.41 10.78 -7.23
C ARG A 123 -9.24 10.47 -6.30
N ASP A 124 -9.08 11.32 -5.29
CA ASP A 124 -8.23 11.04 -4.13
C ASP A 124 -8.72 9.78 -3.40
N ARG A 125 -7.77 9.00 -2.89
CA ARG A 125 -8.06 7.79 -2.12
C ARG A 125 -8.58 8.13 -0.72
N ARG A 126 -9.38 7.23 -0.15
CA ARG A 126 -9.77 7.23 1.26
C ARG A 126 -9.61 5.85 1.88
N GLY A 127 -9.98 5.69 3.15
CA GLY A 127 -9.67 4.49 3.91
C GLY A 127 -10.42 3.24 3.44
N HIS A 128 -9.88 2.08 3.80
CA HIS A 128 -10.29 0.76 3.33
C HIS A 128 -11.78 0.46 3.44
N ALA A 129 -12.48 0.96 4.45
CA ALA A 129 -13.93 0.79 4.60
C ALA A 129 -14.74 1.27 3.38
N TYR A 130 -14.19 2.18 2.57
CA TYR A 130 -14.86 2.70 1.38
C TYR A 130 -14.42 2.06 0.07
N MET A 131 -13.41 1.18 0.05
CA MET A 131 -12.79 0.75 -1.21
C MET A 131 -13.77 0.08 -2.18
N LEU A 132 -14.75 -0.67 -1.66
CA LEU A 132 -15.80 -1.30 -2.46
C LEU A 132 -16.81 -0.27 -2.94
N ALA A 133 -17.34 0.56 -2.04
CA ALA A 133 -18.30 1.60 -2.36
C ALA A 133 -17.75 2.62 -3.38
N ASP A 134 -16.46 2.96 -3.29
CA ASP A 134 -15.78 3.84 -4.24
C ASP A 134 -15.62 3.18 -5.61
N GLN A 135 -15.39 1.87 -5.65
CA GLN A 135 -15.33 1.11 -6.90
C GLN A 135 -16.73 0.95 -7.52
N GLU A 136 -17.78 0.83 -6.72
CA GLU A 136 -19.18 0.80 -7.19
C GLU A 136 -19.65 2.16 -7.69
N ALA A 137 -19.20 3.25 -7.07
CA ALA A 137 -19.66 4.61 -7.38
C ALA A 137 -18.86 5.31 -8.47
N THR A 138 -17.68 4.80 -8.84
CA THR A 138 -16.81 5.49 -9.81
C THR A 138 -17.44 5.57 -11.20
N GLN A 139 -17.36 6.74 -11.82
CA GLN A 139 -17.86 6.91 -13.19
C GLN A 139 -16.97 6.20 -14.23
N ARG A 140 -15.83 5.63 -13.82
CA ARG A 140 -15.02 4.79 -14.71
C ARG A 140 -15.76 3.52 -15.18
N LEU A 141 -16.79 3.07 -14.46
CA LEU A 141 -17.64 1.95 -14.86
C LEU A 141 -18.56 2.28 -16.06
N THR A 142 -18.65 3.55 -16.47
CA THR A 142 -19.30 3.93 -17.74
C THR A 142 -18.53 3.44 -18.99
N LYS A 143 -17.32 2.91 -18.79
CA LYS A 143 -16.54 2.19 -19.79
C LYS A 143 -16.45 0.72 -19.38
N PRO A 144 -16.41 -0.23 -20.33
CA PRO A 144 -16.29 -1.65 -20.01
C PRO A 144 -15.08 -1.93 -19.10
N GLN A 145 -15.34 -2.59 -17.97
CA GLN A 145 -14.32 -3.07 -17.03
C GLN A 145 -14.45 -4.58 -16.82
N SER A 146 -13.34 -5.23 -16.49
CA SER A 146 -13.31 -6.65 -16.16
C SER A 146 -13.78 -6.89 -14.73
N GLY A 147 -14.37 -8.06 -14.48
CA GLY A 147 -14.61 -8.58 -13.13
C GLY A 147 -13.36 -8.63 -12.24
N SER A 148 -12.18 -8.66 -12.86
CA SER A 148 -10.89 -8.53 -12.17
C SER A 148 -10.77 -7.23 -11.36
N CYS A 149 -11.53 -6.17 -11.65
CA CYS A 149 -11.53 -4.93 -10.88
C CYS A 149 -12.01 -5.14 -9.44
N LEU A 150 -12.70 -6.23 -9.11
CA LEU A 150 -13.07 -6.57 -7.73
C LEU A 150 -11.92 -7.24 -6.95
N HIS A 151 -10.83 -7.60 -7.64
CA HIS A 151 -9.68 -8.30 -7.06
C HIS A 151 -9.05 -7.57 -5.88
N CYS A 152 -9.08 -6.24 -5.86
CA CYS A 152 -8.48 -5.44 -4.80
C CYS A 152 -9.53 -4.70 -3.93
N HIS A 153 -10.81 -4.83 -4.27
CA HIS A 153 -11.88 -4.00 -3.72
C HIS A 153 -12.88 -4.80 -2.88
N ALA A 154 -12.92 -6.12 -3.02
CA ALA A 154 -13.82 -6.99 -2.27
C ALA A 154 -13.07 -8.18 -1.65
N SER A 155 -13.66 -8.76 -0.59
CA SER A 155 -13.29 -10.08 -0.10
C SER A 155 -13.76 -11.18 -1.08
N ILE A 156 -13.09 -11.25 -2.23
CA ILE A 156 -13.51 -12.02 -3.42
C ILE A 156 -13.12 -13.51 -3.36
N MET A 157 -12.27 -13.91 -2.43
CA MET A 157 -11.69 -15.26 -2.39
C MET A 157 -12.72 -16.41 -2.36
N PRO A 158 -13.85 -16.30 -1.64
CA PRO A 158 -14.92 -17.30 -1.70
C PRO A 158 -15.45 -17.50 -3.13
N LEU A 159 -15.66 -16.41 -3.86
CA LEU A 159 -16.14 -16.47 -5.24
C LEU A 159 -15.10 -17.11 -6.16
N TYR A 160 -13.82 -16.77 -6.00
CA TYR A 160 -12.75 -17.43 -6.76
C TYR A 160 -12.69 -18.94 -6.50
N ARG A 161 -12.77 -19.37 -5.24
CA ARG A 161 -12.84 -20.80 -4.91
C ARG A 161 -14.08 -21.46 -5.52
N LYS A 162 -15.24 -20.80 -5.46
CA LYS A 162 -16.48 -21.32 -6.07
C LYS A 162 -16.34 -21.50 -7.59
N LEU A 163 -15.91 -20.47 -8.31
CA LEU A 163 -15.78 -20.50 -9.78
C LEU A 163 -14.66 -21.43 -10.25
N GLY A 164 -13.59 -21.56 -9.46
CA GLY A 164 -12.45 -22.41 -9.77
C GLY A 164 -12.56 -23.86 -9.29
N GLY A 165 -13.69 -24.29 -8.73
CA GLY A 165 -13.86 -25.65 -8.20
C GLY A 165 -12.91 -25.97 -7.03
N GLY A 166 -12.67 -24.99 -6.17
CA GLY A 166 -11.73 -25.03 -5.04
C GLY A 166 -10.38 -24.36 -5.31
N ASP A 167 -10.04 -24.10 -6.58
CA ASP A 167 -8.77 -23.46 -6.98
C ASP A 167 -8.98 -21.96 -7.26
N PRO A 168 -8.48 -21.06 -6.39
CA PRO A 168 -8.69 -19.62 -6.59
C PRO A 168 -7.97 -19.05 -7.81
N PHE A 169 -6.92 -19.70 -8.33
CA PHE A 169 -6.22 -19.25 -9.55
C PHE A 169 -7.13 -19.40 -10.77
N LYS A 170 -7.82 -20.54 -10.87
CA LYS A 170 -8.84 -20.75 -11.90
C LYS A 170 -10.01 -19.80 -11.74
N GLY A 171 -10.39 -19.50 -10.49
CA GLY A 171 -11.40 -18.50 -10.19
C GLY A 171 -11.05 -17.11 -10.72
N LEU A 172 -9.80 -16.66 -10.50
CA LEU A 172 -9.31 -15.39 -11.05
C LEU A 172 -9.40 -15.38 -12.59
N ASP A 173 -8.89 -16.44 -13.24
CA ASP A 173 -8.92 -16.55 -14.70
C ASP A 173 -10.34 -16.59 -15.27
N GLU A 174 -11.28 -17.18 -14.53
CA GLU A 174 -12.69 -17.19 -14.90
C GLU A 174 -13.29 -15.80 -14.79
N THR A 175 -13.11 -15.10 -13.66
CA THR A 175 -13.64 -13.74 -13.49
C THR A 175 -13.10 -12.72 -14.50
N ALA A 176 -11.91 -12.95 -15.05
CA ALA A 176 -11.36 -12.09 -16.09
C ALA A 176 -12.19 -12.08 -17.39
N LYS A 177 -12.95 -13.16 -17.65
CA LYS A 177 -13.80 -13.33 -18.84
C LYS A 177 -15.15 -12.62 -18.72
N HIS A 178 -15.52 -12.19 -17.53
CA HIS A 178 -16.78 -11.54 -17.22
C HIS A 178 -16.57 -10.04 -17.01
N SER A 179 -17.63 -9.26 -17.23
CA SER A 179 -17.66 -7.82 -16.91
C SER A 179 -17.62 -7.59 -15.39
N TYR A 180 -17.30 -6.36 -15.01
CA TYR A 180 -17.39 -5.93 -13.61
C TYR A 180 -18.79 -6.19 -13.05
N GLU A 181 -19.83 -5.80 -13.78
CA GLU A 181 -21.23 -5.92 -13.36
C GLU A 181 -21.64 -7.37 -13.14
N GLU A 182 -21.25 -8.27 -14.04
CA GLU A 182 -21.55 -9.71 -13.92
C GLU A 182 -20.90 -10.32 -12.67
N VAL A 183 -19.60 -10.07 -12.44
CA VAL A 183 -18.90 -10.61 -11.27
C VAL A 183 -19.39 -9.97 -9.98
N HIS A 184 -19.73 -8.67 -10.00
CA HIS A 184 -20.35 -7.99 -8.86
C HIS A 184 -21.70 -8.63 -8.51
N GLN A 185 -22.53 -8.92 -9.51
CA GLN A 185 -23.80 -9.62 -9.30
C GLN A 185 -23.59 -11.05 -8.76
N MET A 186 -22.56 -11.77 -9.22
CA MET A 186 -22.20 -13.09 -8.67
C MET A 186 -21.81 -13.01 -7.19
N LEU A 187 -21.11 -11.95 -6.76
CA LEU A 187 -20.81 -11.70 -5.34
C LEU A 187 -22.08 -11.47 -4.54
N GLN A 188 -22.99 -10.62 -5.02
CA GLN A 188 -24.27 -10.33 -4.35
C GLN A 188 -25.15 -11.57 -4.19
N GLN A 189 -25.13 -12.48 -5.18
CA GLN A 189 -25.84 -13.77 -5.09
C GLN A 189 -25.24 -14.71 -4.03
N GLY A 190 -23.98 -14.49 -3.64
CA GLY A 190 -23.30 -15.23 -2.58
C GLY A 190 -23.58 -14.72 -1.17
N GLY A 191 -24.24 -13.56 -1.02
CA GLY A 191 -24.53 -12.91 0.26
C GLY A 191 -24.17 -11.43 0.26
N ALA A 192 -24.03 -10.86 1.46
CA ALA A 192 -23.57 -9.49 1.61
C ALA A 192 -22.13 -9.34 1.07
N VAL A 193 -21.91 -8.34 0.22
CA VAL A 193 -20.57 -8.07 -0.34
C VAL A 193 -19.84 -7.12 0.59
N HIS A 194 -18.66 -7.53 1.03
CA HIS A 194 -17.81 -6.74 1.91
C HIS A 194 -16.55 -6.27 1.17
N PRO A 195 -16.04 -5.05 1.47
CA PRO A 195 -14.69 -4.67 1.07
C PRO A 195 -13.67 -5.63 1.69
N VAL A 196 -12.42 -5.56 1.22
CA VAL A 196 -11.32 -6.36 1.78
C VAL A 196 -11.33 -6.29 3.31
N SER A 197 -11.34 -7.48 3.92
CA SER A 197 -11.63 -7.68 5.33
C SER A 197 -10.55 -8.54 6.00
N CYS A 198 -10.82 -9.01 7.22
CA CYS A 198 -9.86 -9.73 8.04
C CYS A 198 -9.32 -11.00 7.34
N VAL A 199 -10.19 -11.75 6.66
CA VAL A 199 -9.88 -13.04 6.02
C VAL A 199 -8.89 -12.94 4.86
N ASP A 200 -8.81 -11.77 4.22
CA ASP A 200 -7.92 -11.51 3.08
C ASP A 200 -6.43 -11.43 3.48
N CYS A 201 -6.15 -11.18 4.77
CA CYS A 201 -4.81 -11.02 5.33
C CYS A 201 -4.50 -11.98 6.48
N HIS A 202 -5.51 -12.55 7.13
CA HIS A 202 -5.35 -13.41 8.31
C HIS A 202 -5.93 -14.81 8.08
N ASP A 203 -5.20 -15.82 8.54
CA ASP A 203 -5.70 -17.18 8.66
C ASP A 203 -6.75 -17.28 9.78
N PRO A 204 -7.97 -17.81 9.52
CA PRO A 204 -9.08 -17.85 10.48
C PRO A 204 -8.85 -18.79 11.68
N LYS A 205 -7.90 -19.71 11.58
CA LYS A 205 -7.59 -20.67 12.66
C LYS A 205 -6.50 -20.14 13.57
N THR A 206 -5.48 -19.49 13.00
CA THR A 206 -4.23 -19.15 13.69
C THR A 206 -3.98 -17.65 13.82
N MET A 207 -4.70 -16.81 13.08
CA MET A 207 -4.45 -15.37 12.88
C MET A 207 -3.08 -15.03 12.28
N ALA A 208 -2.34 -16.02 11.78
CA ALA A 208 -1.12 -15.80 11.04
C ALA A 208 -1.40 -14.93 9.80
N LEU A 209 -0.44 -14.07 9.45
CA LEU A 209 -0.53 -13.33 8.18
C LEU A 209 -0.42 -14.30 7.03
N ARG A 210 -1.21 -14.06 5.99
CA ARG A 210 -1.19 -14.83 4.74
C ARG A 210 -1.46 -13.95 3.53
N VAL A 211 -0.89 -14.35 2.42
CA VAL A 211 -1.27 -13.90 1.08
C VAL A 211 -2.33 -14.87 0.57
N THR A 212 -3.49 -14.33 0.22
CA THR A 212 -4.62 -15.09 -0.35
C THR A 212 -4.76 -14.84 -1.85
N ARG A 213 -4.38 -13.66 -2.34
CA ARG A 213 -4.69 -13.21 -3.71
C ARG A 213 -3.81 -13.87 -4.79
N PRO A 214 -4.40 -14.58 -5.77
CA PRO A 214 -3.65 -15.24 -6.83
C PRO A 214 -2.80 -14.29 -7.71
N GLY A 215 -3.24 -13.04 -7.90
CA GLY A 215 -2.48 -12.03 -8.67
C GLY A 215 -1.11 -11.78 -8.07
N PHE A 216 -1.04 -11.54 -6.75
CA PHE A 216 0.23 -11.38 -6.05
C PHE A 216 1.07 -12.65 -6.09
N ILE A 217 0.47 -13.82 -5.86
CA ILE A 217 1.22 -15.08 -5.84
C ILE A 217 1.88 -15.32 -7.21
N ARG A 218 1.16 -15.10 -8.32
CA ARG A 218 1.74 -15.17 -9.67
C ARG A 218 2.84 -14.14 -9.88
N GLY A 219 2.61 -12.88 -9.48
CA GLY A 219 3.58 -11.81 -9.61
C GLY A 219 4.88 -12.09 -8.86
N ILE A 220 4.79 -12.44 -7.57
CA ILE A 220 5.96 -12.70 -6.73
C ILE A 220 6.69 -13.97 -7.15
N GLN A 221 5.99 -14.98 -7.67
CA GLN A 221 6.60 -16.16 -8.27
C GLN A 221 7.40 -15.81 -9.53
N ALA A 222 6.83 -14.99 -10.42
CA ALA A 222 7.53 -14.52 -11.62
C ALA A 222 8.76 -13.69 -11.25
N LEU A 223 8.64 -12.80 -10.27
CA LEU A 223 9.77 -12.03 -9.75
C LEU A 223 10.85 -12.95 -9.17
N ALA A 224 10.47 -13.91 -8.32
CA ALA A 224 11.40 -14.84 -7.68
C ALA A 224 12.15 -15.71 -8.70
N ALA A 225 11.45 -16.17 -9.74
CA ALA A 225 12.02 -16.96 -10.84
C ALA A 225 12.93 -16.15 -11.76
N SER A 226 12.73 -14.83 -11.87
CA SER A 226 13.60 -13.94 -12.65
C SER A 226 14.99 -13.77 -12.02
N ASP A 227 15.92 -13.18 -12.78
CA ASP A 227 17.25 -12.77 -12.28
C ASP A 227 17.28 -11.32 -11.77
N ALA A 228 16.13 -10.63 -11.73
CA ALA A 228 16.06 -9.23 -11.32
C ALA A 228 16.53 -9.05 -9.86
N PRO A 229 17.32 -8.01 -9.54
CA PRO A 229 17.77 -7.75 -8.18
C PRO A 229 16.61 -7.43 -7.23
N VAL A 230 16.53 -8.14 -6.10
CA VAL A 230 15.50 -7.94 -5.07
C VAL A 230 16.13 -7.76 -3.67
N PRO A 231 16.96 -6.72 -3.46
CA PRO A 231 17.76 -6.59 -2.24
C PRO A 231 16.95 -6.43 -0.95
N ALA A 232 15.66 -6.06 -1.05
CA ALA A 232 14.76 -5.96 0.09
C ALA A 232 13.98 -7.27 0.40
N LEU A 233 14.06 -8.29 -0.48
CA LEU A 233 13.30 -9.54 -0.37
C LEU A 233 14.25 -10.71 -0.06
N SER A 234 14.68 -10.80 1.20
CA SER A 234 15.64 -11.81 1.66
C SER A 234 15.17 -13.25 1.42
N SER A 235 13.87 -13.53 1.54
CA SER A 235 13.33 -14.88 1.32
C SER A 235 13.44 -15.31 -0.13
N VAL A 236 13.26 -14.38 -1.08
CA VAL A 236 13.45 -14.65 -2.51
C VAL A 236 14.92 -14.94 -2.80
N LEU A 237 15.84 -14.15 -2.22
CA LEU A 237 17.27 -14.39 -2.36
C LEU A 237 17.68 -15.75 -1.78
N GLU A 238 17.10 -16.15 -0.66
CA GLU A 238 17.38 -17.46 -0.05
C GLU A 238 16.80 -18.61 -0.88
N TRP A 239 15.54 -18.50 -1.31
CA TRP A 239 14.91 -19.47 -2.23
C TRP A 239 15.73 -19.64 -3.52
N ARG A 240 16.26 -18.54 -4.07
CA ARG A 240 17.10 -18.55 -5.28
C ARG A 240 18.42 -19.31 -5.12
N LYS A 241 18.95 -19.47 -3.90
CA LYS A 241 20.16 -20.27 -3.60
C LYS A 241 19.87 -21.77 -3.52
N GLY A 242 18.62 -22.15 -3.27
CA GLY A 242 18.18 -23.54 -3.26
C GLY A 242 18.10 -24.14 -4.66
N ASP A 243 17.58 -25.37 -4.75
CA ASP A 243 17.40 -26.10 -6.00
C ASP A 243 16.25 -25.58 -6.88
N ARG A 244 15.39 -24.70 -6.33
CA ARG A 244 14.18 -24.15 -6.96
C ARG A 244 13.22 -25.24 -7.45
N ALA A 245 13.18 -26.40 -6.77
CA ALA A 245 12.38 -27.56 -7.17
C ALA A 245 10.86 -27.32 -7.11
N ARG A 246 10.40 -26.35 -6.32
CA ARG A 246 9.02 -25.85 -6.30
C ARG A 246 9.00 -24.34 -6.53
N PRO A 247 7.92 -23.78 -7.09
CA PRO A 247 7.72 -22.35 -7.15
C PRO A 247 7.85 -21.70 -5.76
N TYR A 248 8.35 -20.47 -5.74
CA TYR A 248 8.36 -19.66 -4.52
C TYR A 248 6.92 -19.51 -4.00
N ASP A 249 6.72 -19.72 -2.71
CA ASP A 249 5.43 -19.57 -2.05
C ASP A 249 5.57 -18.52 -0.94
N PRO A 250 4.94 -17.34 -1.07
CA PRO A 250 5.07 -16.30 -0.05
C PRO A 250 4.59 -16.74 1.33
N ASN A 251 3.66 -17.70 1.43
CA ASN A 251 3.14 -18.18 2.71
C ASN A 251 4.05 -19.22 3.38
N LEU A 252 4.96 -19.86 2.63
CA LEU A 252 5.90 -20.85 3.17
C LEU A 252 7.33 -20.31 3.27
N ASP A 253 7.77 -19.57 2.26
CA ASP A 253 9.15 -19.07 2.15
C ASP A 253 9.29 -17.66 2.73
N GLY A 254 8.23 -16.85 2.69
CA GLY A 254 8.24 -15.46 3.13
C GLY A 254 8.56 -15.35 4.62
N SER A 255 9.51 -14.47 4.97
CA SER A 255 9.73 -14.15 6.38
C SER A 255 8.54 -13.41 6.97
N ARG A 256 8.37 -13.46 8.30
CA ARG A 256 7.33 -12.68 8.99
C ARG A 256 7.42 -11.18 8.68
N GLN A 257 8.62 -10.65 8.44
CA GLN A 257 8.82 -9.24 8.13
C GLN A 257 8.41 -8.91 6.69
N GLU A 258 8.69 -9.78 5.73
CA GLU A 258 8.19 -9.62 4.35
C GLU A 258 6.67 -9.76 4.29
N MET A 259 6.08 -10.70 5.05
CA MET A 259 4.63 -10.86 5.13
C MET A 259 3.91 -9.59 5.60
N ARG A 260 4.56 -8.73 6.40
CA ARG A 260 4.06 -7.42 6.83
C ARG A 260 4.05 -6.35 5.71
N SER A 261 4.64 -6.64 4.57
CA SER A 261 4.53 -5.88 3.32
C SER A 261 3.74 -6.64 2.25
N TYR A 262 3.89 -7.96 2.14
CA TYR A 262 3.21 -8.77 1.13
C TYR A 262 1.68 -8.70 1.24
N VAL A 263 1.13 -8.65 2.46
CA VAL A 263 -0.34 -8.47 2.64
C VAL A 263 -0.85 -7.15 2.04
N CYS A 264 -0.02 -6.10 2.00
CA CYS A 264 -0.33 -4.84 1.33
C CYS A 264 -0.12 -4.96 -0.19
N GLY A 265 0.96 -5.62 -0.60
CA GLY A 265 1.30 -5.92 -2.01
C GLY A 265 0.24 -6.78 -2.71
N GLN A 266 -0.69 -7.41 -1.99
CA GLN A 266 -1.85 -8.04 -2.61
C GLN A 266 -2.67 -7.10 -3.49
N CYS A 267 -2.67 -5.79 -3.16
CA CYS A 267 -3.46 -4.79 -3.85
C CYS A 267 -2.65 -3.54 -4.26
N HIS A 268 -1.69 -3.11 -3.45
CA HIS A 268 -0.94 -1.86 -3.63
C HIS A 268 0.26 -2.03 -4.58
N VAL A 269 -0.06 -2.27 -5.85
CA VAL A 269 0.87 -2.68 -6.91
C VAL A 269 0.45 -2.17 -8.28
N GLU A 270 1.38 -2.15 -9.22
CA GLU A 270 1.10 -2.02 -10.64
C GLU A 270 0.43 -3.28 -11.19
N TYR A 271 -0.59 -3.08 -12.02
CA TYR A 271 -1.29 -4.20 -12.66
C TYR A 271 -1.95 -3.80 -13.99
N TYR A 272 -2.14 -4.80 -14.85
CA TYR A 272 -3.16 -4.73 -15.89
C TYR A 272 -4.46 -5.38 -15.42
N CYS A 273 -5.61 -4.72 -15.64
CA CYS A 273 -6.93 -5.22 -15.27
C CYS A 273 -7.99 -4.77 -16.28
N SER A 274 -8.09 -5.51 -17.39
CA SER A 274 -9.14 -5.31 -18.39
C SER A 274 -9.47 -6.64 -19.08
N THR A 275 -10.52 -6.68 -19.90
CA THR A 275 -11.15 -7.91 -20.40
C THR A 275 -10.33 -8.69 -21.42
N LYS A 276 -9.25 -8.10 -21.97
CA LYS A 276 -8.44 -8.75 -23.01
C LYS A 276 -7.50 -9.85 -22.49
N GLN A 277 -7.14 -9.84 -21.21
CA GLN A 277 -6.27 -10.85 -20.60
C GLN A 277 -6.44 -10.85 -19.07
N PRO A 278 -6.10 -11.94 -18.36
CA PRO A 278 -6.20 -11.99 -16.90
C PRO A 278 -5.38 -10.90 -16.19
N LEU A 279 -5.81 -10.58 -14.97
CA LEU A 279 -5.08 -9.67 -14.09
C LEU A 279 -3.62 -10.13 -13.92
N THR A 280 -2.71 -9.21 -14.20
CA THR A 280 -1.28 -9.52 -14.29
C THR A 280 -0.46 -8.47 -13.56
N PHE A 281 0.41 -8.91 -12.66
CA PHE A 281 1.44 -8.10 -12.03
C PHE A 281 2.75 -8.27 -12.83
N PRO A 282 3.27 -7.21 -13.47
CA PRO A 282 4.30 -7.30 -14.51
C PRO A 282 5.74 -7.47 -13.99
N TRP A 283 5.95 -8.33 -13.00
CA TRP A 283 7.23 -8.41 -12.26
C TRP A 283 8.24 -9.41 -12.80
N ALA A 284 7.94 -10.09 -13.92
CA ALA A 284 8.81 -11.11 -14.49
C ALA A 284 10.18 -10.57 -14.95
N LYS A 285 10.32 -9.26 -15.10
CA LYS A 285 11.59 -8.58 -15.43
C LYS A 285 12.18 -7.78 -14.26
N GLY A 286 11.48 -7.71 -13.13
CA GLY A 286 11.85 -6.92 -11.96
C GLY A 286 10.78 -5.92 -11.53
N LEU A 287 11.13 -5.05 -10.58
CA LEU A 287 10.22 -4.12 -9.92
C LEU A 287 10.49 -2.65 -10.29
N ARG A 288 11.54 -2.37 -11.06
CA ARG A 288 11.84 -0.99 -11.48
C ARG A 288 10.91 -0.57 -12.62
N VAL A 289 10.67 0.73 -12.73
CA VAL A 289 9.75 1.27 -13.73
C VAL A 289 10.17 0.94 -15.18
N GLU A 290 11.47 0.84 -15.45
CA GLU A 290 12.02 0.44 -16.76
C GLU A 290 11.84 -1.07 -17.02
N GLU A 291 11.95 -1.89 -15.97
CA GLU A 291 11.82 -3.35 -16.05
C GLU A 291 10.37 -3.73 -16.34
N ILE A 292 9.44 -3.07 -15.66
CA ILE A 292 8.00 -3.21 -15.88
C ILE A 292 7.60 -2.67 -17.26
N GLU A 293 8.13 -1.52 -17.68
CA GLU A 293 7.93 -1.02 -19.05
C GLU A 293 8.38 -2.05 -20.09
N SER A 294 9.58 -2.61 -19.91
CA SER A 294 10.12 -3.64 -20.79
C SER A 294 9.24 -4.88 -20.82
N PHE A 295 8.60 -5.24 -19.71
CA PHE A 295 7.65 -6.35 -19.68
C PHE A 295 6.46 -6.05 -20.60
N TRP A 296 5.85 -4.88 -20.45
CA TRP A 296 4.70 -4.47 -21.26
C TRP A 296 5.05 -4.26 -22.74
N ASP A 297 6.22 -3.74 -23.07
CA ASP A 297 6.66 -3.57 -24.46
C ASP A 297 6.89 -4.92 -25.18
N ALA A 298 7.31 -5.94 -24.43
CA ALA A 298 7.44 -7.30 -24.93
C ALA A 298 6.10 -8.06 -24.97
N ALA A 299 5.13 -7.65 -24.14
CA ALA A 299 3.84 -8.31 -24.04
C ALA A 299 3.02 -8.17 -25.31
N ARG A 300 2.18 -9.18 -25.57
CA ARG A 300 1.20 -9.21 -26.65
C ARG A 300 -0.12 -9.66 -26.05
N PHE A 301 -1.22 -9.11 -26.54
CA PHE A 301 -2.54 -9.65 -26.23
C PHE A 301 -2.68 -11.06 -26.84
N PRO A 302 -3.64 -11.88 -26.36
CA PRO A 302 -3.91 -13.19 -26.95
C PRO A 302 -4.18 -13.18 -28.46
N SER A 303 -4.69 -12.07 -29.00
CA SER A 303 -4.91 -11.83 -30.43
C SER A 303 -3.63 -11.50 -31.22
N GLY A 304 -2.49 -11.33 -30.55
CA GLY A 304 -1.16 -11.16 -31.14
C GLY A 304 -0.68 -9.72 -31.30
N GLU A 305 -1.54 -8.72 -31.08
CA GLU A 305 -1.15 -7.32 -31.18
C GLU A 305 -0.29 -6.86 -29.98
N PRO A 306 0.59 -5.84 -30.18
CA PRO A 306 1.34 -5.20 -29.10
C PRO A 306 0.44 -4.75 -27.95
N PHE A 307 0.91 -4.92 -26.72
CA PHE A 307 0.16 -4.51 -25.54
C PHE A 307 0.12 -2.99 -25.38
N TYR A 308 -1.08 -2.48 -25.11
CA TYR A 308 -1.36 -1.12 -24.68
C TYR A 308 -2.70 -1.08 -23.93
N ASP A 309 -2.81 -0.20 -22.94
CA ASP A 309 -4.05 -0.02 -22.19
C ASP A 309 -5.10 0.74 -23.01
N TYR A 310 -4.67 1.77 -23.72
CA TYR A 310 -5.52 2.60 -24.55
C TYR A 310 -4.74 3.37 -25.61
N GLU A 311 -5.48 3.85 -26.61
CA GLU A 311 -5.00 4.81 -27.59
C GLU A 311 -5.37 6.23 -27.13
N HIS A 312 -4.39 7.13 -27.09
CA HIS A 312 -4.61 8.51 -26.69
C HIS A 312 -5.45 9.26 -27.73
N ALA A 313 -6.58 9.83 -27.32
CA ALA A 313 -7.57 10.36 -28.26
C ALA A 313 -7.07 11.53 -29.13
N GLU A 314 -6.12 12.34 -28.64
CA GLU A 314 -5.61 13.48 -29.42
C GLU A 314 -4.46 13.10 -30.36
N THR A 315 -3.57 12.21 -29.90
CA THR A 315 -2.29 11.95 -30.56
C THR A 315 -2.26 10.63 -31.31
N GLY A 316 -3.12 9.67 -30.96
CA GLY A 316 -3.11 8.30 -31.48
C GLY A 316 -1.95 7.46 -30.95
N ALA A 317 -1.31 7.86 -29.85
CA ALA A 317 -0.26 7.07 -29.22
C ALA A 317 -0.87 5.87 -28.48
N HIS A 318 -0.29 4.68 -28.62
CA HIS A 318 -0.63 3.51 -27.80
C HIS A 318 0.10 3.59 -26.45
N LEU A 319 -0.64 3.74 -25.37
CA LEU A 319 -0.10 4.10 -24.06
C LEU A 319 -0.27 2.98 -23.03
N LEU A 320 0.52 3.10 -21.96
CA LEU A 320 0.40 2.31 -20.73
C LEU A 320 -0.28 3.16 -19.65
N LYS A 321 -1.05 2.51 -18.78
CA LYS A 321 -1.56 3.10 -17.54
C LYS A 321 -0.82 2.46 -16.38
N ALA A 322 -0.29 3.26 -15.46
CA ALA A 322 0.24 2.75 -14.20
C ALA A 322 -0.80 2.86 -13.07
N GLN A 323 -0.90 1.87 -12.19
CA GLN A 323 -1.83 1.84 -11.06
C GLN A 323 -1.01 1.68 -9.78
N HIS A 324 -1.16 2.65 -8.87
CA HIS A 324 -0.65 2.65 -7.48
C HIS A 324 0.53 1.69 -7.18
N PRO A 325 1.72 1.91 -7.78
CA PRO A 325 2.86 1.01 -7.69
C PRO A 325 3.64 1.16 -6.38
N GLU A 326 2.94 1.10 -5.25
CA GLU A 326 3.55 1.31 -3.93
C GLU A 326 4.57 0.23 -3.59
N PHE A 327 4.24 -1.05 -3.81
CA PHE A 327 5.17 -2.15 -3.50
C PHE A 327 6.45 -2.03 -4.33
N GLU A 328 6.31 -1.74 -5.62
CA GLU A 328 7.40 -1.56 -6.58
C GLU A 328 8.30 -0.39 -6.18
N LEU A 329 7.71 0.79 -5.94
CA LEU A 329 8.47 1.99 -5.58
C LEU A 329 9.07 1.87 -4.18
N TRP A 330 8.35 1.32 -3.20
CA TRP A 330 8.88 1.07 -1.85
C TRP A 330 10.12 0.17 -1.89
N ASN A 331 10.13 -0.88 -2.73
CA ASN A 331 11.29 -1.75 -2.91
C ASN A 331 12.55 -1.01 -3.42
N GLN A 332 12.40 0.17 -4.02
CA GLN A 332 13.53 1.02 -4.44
C GLN A 332 14.05 1.92 -3.31
N GLY A 333 13.30 2.02 -2.22
CA GLY A 333 13.56 2.91 -1.09
C GLY A 333 14.54 2.36 -0.05
N ILE A 334 15.12 3.29 0.73
CA ILE A 334 16.04 2.93 1.81
C ILE A 334 15.33 2.19 2.96
N HIS A 335 14.05 2.47 3.21
CA HIS A 335 13.27 1.79 4.24
C HIS A 335 13.12 0.30 3.92
N ALA A 336 12.72 -0.06 2.70
CA ALA A 336 12.65 -1.45 2.26
C ALA A 336 14.00 -2.14 2.31
N ARG A 337 15.05 -1.49 1.79
CA ARG A 337 16.44 -2.00 1.85
C ARG A 337 16.95 -2.19 3.28
N SER A 338 16.38 -1.49 4.25
CA SER A 338 16.69 -1.61 5.68
C SER A 338 15.76 -2.58 6.41
N GLY A 339 14.90 -3.31 5.68
CA GLY A 339 13.96 -4.28 6.24
C GLY A 339 12.70 -3.68 6.89
N VAL A 340 12.41 -2.39 6.69
CA VAL A 340 11.21 -1.73 7.26
C VAL A 340 10.00 -2.02 6.38
N SER A 341 9.00 -2.71 6.94
CA SER A 341 7.78 -3.14 6.25
C SER A 341 6.71 -2.05 6.18
N CYS A 342 5.72 -2.22 5.30
CA CYS A 342 4.55 -1.35 5.21
C CYS A 342 3.86 -1.20 6.58
N ALA A 343 3.65 -2.32 7.28
CA ALA A 343 3.00 -2.35 8.57
C ALA A 343 3.82 -1.69 9.71
N ASP A 344 5.12 -1.44 9.56
CA ASP A 344 5.88 -0.71 10.59
C ASP A 344 5.46 0.77 10.65
N CYS A 345 5.15 1.36 9.49
CA CYS A 345 4.73 2.75 9.39
C CYS A 345 3.22 2.92 9.43
N HIS A 346 2.47 2.06 8.71
CA HIS A 346 1.03 2.22 8.51
C HIS A 346 0.16 1.46 9.52
N MET A 347 0.73 0.45 10.19
CA MET A 347 0.06 -0.33 11.23
C MET A 347 0.95 -0.44 12.48
N PRO A 348 1.46 0.70 13.00
CA PRO A 348 2.42 0.67 14.10
C PRO A 348 1.79 0.04 15.34
N TYR A 349 2.62 -0.57 16.17
CA TYR A 349 2.13 -1.11 17.42
C TYR A 349 1.63 0.01 18.34
N MET A 350 0.54 -0.27 19.04
CA MET A 350 -0.02 0.56 20.09
C MET A 350 -0.33 -0.25 21.34
N ARG A 351 -0.57 0.47 22.45
CA ARG A 351 -0.98 -0.12 23.72
C ARG A 351 -2.44 0.23 24.00
N GLU A 352 -3.20 -0.77 24.37
CA GLU A 352 -4.55 -0.64 24.91
C GLU A 352 -4.60 -1.43 26.22
N GLY A 353 -4.66 -0.70 27.35
CA GLY A 353 -4.43 -1.30 28.66
C GLY A 353 -3.06 -2.01 28.73
N ALA A 354 -3.08 -3.30 29.06
CA ALA A 354 -1.88 -4.15 29.12
C ALA A 354 -1.41 -4.68 27.76
N THR A 355 -2.29 -4.65 26.76
CA THR A 355 -2.13 -5.42 25.52
C THR A 355 -1.43 -4.59 24.47
N LYS A 356 -0.52 -5.24 23.73
CA LYS A 356 0.09 -4.69 22.53
C LYS A 356 -0.73 -5.12 21.32
N ILE A 357 -1.26 -4.16 20.58
CA ILE A 357 -2.05 -4.40 19.37
C ILE A 357 -1.41 -3.67 18.18
N SER A 358 -1.64 -4.15 16.95
CA SER A 358 -1.29 -3.41 15.74
C SER A 358 -2.42 -2.44 15.40
N ASP A 359 -2.10 -1.17 15.14
CA ASP A 359 -3.09 -0.19 14.68
C ASP A 359 -3.66 -0.63 13.31
N HIS A 360 -4.95 -0.94 13.24
CA HIS A 360 -5.64 -1.30 11.99
C HIS A 360 -6.33 -0.09 11.34
N TRP A 361 -6.17 1.11 11.90
CA TRP A 361 -6.58 2.35 11.25
C TRP A 361 -5.53 2.79 10.22
N VAL A 362 -5.44 2.03 9.12
CA VAL A 362 -4.50 2.28 8.02
C VAL A 362 -4.78 3.64 7.39
N ARG A 363 -3.81 4.55 7.52
CA ARG A 363 -3.89 5.95 7.05
C ARG A 363 -2.50 6.53 6.83
N SER A 364 -2.42 7.83 6.55
CA SER A 364 -1.13 8.53 6.48
C SER A 364 -0.38 8.44 7.83
N PRO A 365 0.88 7.94 7.85
CA PRO A 365 1.69 7.86 9.06
C PRO A 365 2.02 9.23 9.67
N LEU A 366 1.90 10.31 8.90
CA LEU A 366 2.14 11.69 9.36
C LEU A 366 1.10 12.16 10.38
N LEU A 367 -0.01 11.43 10.53
CA LEU A 367 -1.02 11.67 11.56
C LEU A 367 -0.72 10.93 12.88
N ASN A 368 0.41 10.22 12.95
CA ASN A 368 0.83 9.45 14.12
C ASN A 368 2.36 9.24 14.16
N VAL A 369 3.12 10.32 13.95
CA VAL A 369 4.59 10.28 13.78
C VAL A 369 5.27 9.62 14.97
N ASN A 370 4.76 9.83 16.19
CA ASN A 370 5.32 9.24 17.39
C ASN A 370 5.43 7.71 17.31
N ARG A 371 4.37 7.02 16.85
CA ARG A 371 4.36 5.56 16.76
C ARG A 371 4.94 5.04 15.44
N SER A 372 4.70 5.76 14.35
CA SER A 372 5.10 5.34 13.01
C SER A 372 6.58 5.60 12.70
N CYS A 373 7.20 6.60 13.34
CA CYS A 373 8.55 7.03 13.00
C CYS A 373 9.51 7.07 14.20
N GLN A 374 9.07 7.57 15.36
CA GLN A 374 9.97 7.83 16.50
C GLN A 374 10.38 6.57 17.29
N THR A 375 9.85 5.40 16.92
CA THR A 375 10.35 4.10 17.38
C THR A 375 11.78 3.85 16.88
N CYS A 376 12.09 4.32 15.67
CA CYS A 376 13.40 4.19 15.03
C CYS A 376 14.18 5.52 14.99
N HIS A 377 13.50 6.64 14.79
CA HIS A 377 14.13 7.95 14.59
C HIS A 377 14.15 8.79 15.86
N ARG A 378 15.36 9.12 16.35
CA ARG A 378 15.57 9.94 17.55
C ARG A 378 15.62 11.45 17.23
N PHE A 379 14.62 11.92 16.49
CA PHE A 379 14.47 13.33 16.13
C PHE A 379 13.12 13.88 16.63
N PRO A 380 13.04 15.20 16.89
CA PRO A 380 11.76 15.85 17.16
C PRO A 380 10.73 15.57 16.06
N GLU A 381 9.46 15.46 16.43
CA GLU A 381 8.37 15.20 15.49
C GLU A 381 8.30 16.25 14.38
N SER A 382 8.53 17.52 14.73
CA SER A 382 8.58 18.64 13.77
C SER A 382 9.67 18.48 12.70
N GLU A 383 10.85 17.96 13.07
CA GLU A 383 11.96 17.72 12.14
C GLU A 383 11.61 16.58 11.16
N LEU A 384 11.00 15.50 11.67
CA LEU A 384 10.54 14.40 10.82
C LEU A 384 9.47 14.87 9.83
N LEU A 385 8.48 15.63 10.30
CA LEU A 385 7.43 16.21 9.46
C LEU A 385 8.02 17.16 8.39
N ALA A 386 8.93 18.05 8.78
CA ALA A 386 9.59 18.97 7.85
C ALA A 386 10.39 18.23 6.77
N ARG A 387 11.06 17.13 7.14
CA ARG A 387 11.79 16.30 6.18
C ARG A 387 10.86 15.59 5.20
N VAL A 388 9.72 15.06 5.65
CA VAL A 388 8.73 14.46 4.76
C VAL A 388 8.14 15.52 3.83
N ASP A 389 7.73 16.67 4.35
CA ASP A 389 7.16 17.76 3.55
C ASP A 389 8.15 18.22 2.46
N ALA A 390 9.43 18.41 2.80
CA ALA A 390 10.45 18.80 1.82
C ALA A 390 10.66 17.75 0.72
N ILE A 391 10.59 16.45 1.05
CA ILE A 391 10.67 15.36 0.07
C ILE A 391 9.44 15.37 -0.84
N GLN A 392 8.26 15.46 -0.26
CA GLN A 392 7.00 15.46 -1.00
C GLN A 392 6.87 16.68 -1.89
N GLN A 393 7.24 17.86 -1.38
CA GLN A 393 7.22 19.11 -2.15
C GLN A 393 8.12 19.02 -3.39
N ARG A 394 9.35 18.51 -3.24
CA ARG A 394 10.29 18.38 -4.38
C ARG A 394 9.75 17.43 -5.44
N ASN A 395 9.17 16.30 -5.04
CA ASN A 395 8.57 15.35 -5.98
C ASN A 395 7.29 15.91 -6.61
N TYR A 396 6.48 16.62 -5.84
CA TYR A 396 5.30 17.32 -6.36
C TYR A 396 5.69 18.35 -7.42
N ASP A 397 6.70 19.19 -7.17
CA ASP A 397 7.16 20.20 -8.12
C ASP A 397 7.70 19.57 -9.42
N LEU A 398 8.41 18.45 -9.31
CA LEU A 398 8.85 17.68 -10.48
C LEU A 398 7.68 17.04 -11.22
N LEU A 399 6.67 16.52 -10.50
CA LEU A 399 5.46 15.95 -11.08
C LEU A 399 4.69 17.00 -11.89
N GLN A 400 4.50 18.21 -11.35
CA GLN A 400 3.84 19.31 -12.06
C GLN A 400 4.63 19.76 -13.30
N ARG A 401 5.96 19.83 -13.21
CA ARG A 401 6.83 20.12 -14.37
C ARG A 401 6.75 19.03 -15.44
N GLY A 402 6.67 17.77 -15.04
CA GLY A 402 6.47 16.62 -15.92
C GLY A 402 5.12 16.67 -16.63
N GLY A 403 4.04 16.98 -15.89
CA GLY A 403 2.71 17.19 -16.45
C GLY A 403 2.69 18.31 -17.50
N ALA A 404 3.31 19.45 -17.20
CA ALA A 404 3.43 20.56 -18.16
C ALA A 404 4.21 20.15 -19.42
N ALA A 405 5.38 19.51 -19.26
CA ALA A 405 6.18 19.05 -20.39
C ALA A 405 5.43 18.03 -21.27
N LEU A 406 4.68 17.11 -20.65
CA LEU A 406 3.84 16.15 -21.39
C LEU A 406 2.76 16.88 -22.20
N VAL A 407 2.05 17.83 -21.59
CA VAL A 407 1.02 18.61 -22.30
C VAL A 407 1.59 19.36 -23.50
N GLU A 408 2.76 19.97 -23.36
CA GLU A 408 3.44 20.65 -24.47
C GLU A 408 3.86 19.68 -25.60
N LEU A 409 4.26 18.45 -25.27
CA LEU A 409 4.46 17.38 -26.24
C LEU A 409 3.14 17.03 -26.97
N LEU A 410 2.03 16.88 -26.25
CA LEU A 410 0.72 16.59 -26.86
C LEU A 410 0.32 17.71 -27.84
N ASP A 411 0.55 18.97 -27.46
CA ASP A 411 0.31 20.13 -28.33
C ASP A 411 1.17 20.10 -29.59
N ALA A 412 2.47 19.78 -29.47
CA ALA A 412 3.36 19.67 -30.61
C ALA A 412 2.92 18.55 -31.58
N VAL A 413 2.52 17.38 -31.06
CA VAL A 413 2.02 16.27 -31.89
C VAL A 413 0.72 16.65 -32.60
N ARG A 414 -0.20 17.34 -31.91
CA ARG A 414 -1.44 17.82 -32.53
C ARG A 414 -1.18 18.85 -33.62
N ALA A 415 -0.29 19.82 -33.38
CA ALA A 415 0.08 20.83 -34.36
C ALA A 415 0.72 20.21 -35.60
N ALA A 416 1.64 19.26 -35.41
CA ALA A 416 2.28 18.54 -36.51
C ALA A 416 1.26 17.73 -37.34
N LYS A 417 0.33 17.03 -36.68
CA LYS A 417 -0.77 16.32 -37.35
C LYS A 417 -1.67 17.26 -38.14
N ALA A 418 -2.02 18.43 -37.59
CA ALA A 418 -2.81 19.45 -38.29
C ALA A 418 -2.05 20.06 -39.48
N GLY A 419 -0.72 20.12 -39.40
CA GLY A 419 0.17 20.52 -40.49
C GLY A 419 0.42 19.46 -41.56
N GLY A 420 -0.21 18.27 -41.44
CA GLY A 420 -0.11 17.20 -42.43
C GLY A 420 0.98 16.16 -42.19
N ALA A 421 1.61 16.13 -41.01
CA ALA A 421 2.57 15.08 -40.66
C ALA A 421 1.94 13.68 -40.76
N THR A 422 2.64 12.75 -41.42
CA THR A 422 2.20 11.36 -41.56
C THR A 422 2.37 10.58 -40.25
N ALA A 423 1.76 9.39 -40.18
CA ALA A 423 1.92 8.51 -39.03
C ALA A 423 3.39 8.12 -38.78
N ASP A 424 4.16 7.91 -39.86
CA ASP A 424 5.58 7.55 -39.77
C ASP A 424 6.43 8.72 -39.26
N GLN A 425 6.15 9.95 -39.72
CA GLN A 425 6.83 11.16 -39.23
C GLN A 425 6.57 11.42 -37.74
N LEU A 426 5.40 10.99 -37.21
CA LEU A 426 5.04 11.13 -35.80
C LEU A 426 5.41 9.92 -34.93
N ALA A 427 5.99 8.86 -35.51
CA ALA A 427 6.24 7.61 -34.79
C ALA A 427 7.17 7.81 -33.58
N VAL A 428 8.26 8.57 -33.76
CA VAL A 428 9.22 8.86 -32.68
C VAL A 428 8.57 9.70 -31.58
N ALA A 429 7.82 10.74 -31.95
CA ALA A 429 7.12 11.58 -30.97
C ALA A 429 6.11 10.78 -30.14
N ARG A 430 5.36 9.86 -30.76
CA ARG A 430 4.41 8.97 -30.06
C ARG A 430 5.12 7.94 -29.17
N GLN A 431 6.27 7.42 -29.60
CA GLN A 431 7.08 6.53 -28.76
C GLN A 431 7.61 7.26 -27.52
N MET A 432 8.09 8.50 -27.69
CA MET A 432 8.52 9.34 -26.58
C MET A 432 7.35 9.70 -25.66
N GLN A 433 6.16 9.96 -26.21
CA GLN A 433 4.94 10.14 -25.40
C GLN A 433 4.66 8.93 -24.53
N ARG A 434 4.70 7.71 -25.09
CA ARG A 434 4.48 6.47 -24.33
C ARG A 434 5.43 6.38 -23.13
N ARG A 435 6.74 6.59 -23.33
CA ARG A 435 7.75 6.54 -22.27
C ARG A 435 7.58 7.65 -21.24
N ALA A 436 7.43 8.89 -21.69
CA ALA A 436 7.26 10.05 -20.84
C ALA A 436 6.05 9.88 -19.92
N GLN A 437 4.93 9.47 -20.52
CA GLN A 437 3.68 9.30 -19.82
C GLN A 437 3.70 8.11 -18.87
N TRP A 438 4.31 6.98 -19.25
CA TRP A 438 4.49 5.84 -18.36
C TRP A 438 5.31 6.22 -17.13
N ARG A 439 6.45 6.90 -17.29
CA ARG A 439 7.28 7.39 -16.17
C ARG A 439 6.52 8.39 -15.28
N LEU A 440 5.80 9.34 -15.89
CA LEU A 440 5.01 10.33 -15.16
C LEU A 440 3.90 9.68 -14.36
N ASP A 441 3.13 8.79 -14.99
CA ASP A 441 1.98 8.11 -14.39
C ASP A 441 2.40 7.15 -13.27
N PHE A 442 3.55 6.47 -13.41
CA PHE A 442 4.08 5.59 -12.37
C PHE A 442 4.27 6.33 -11.04
N ILE A 443 4.71 7.59 -11.07
CA ILE A 443 4.86 8.41 -9.86
C ILE A 443 3.56 9.15 -9.50
N ALA A 444 2.75 9.56 -10.47
CA ALA A 444 1.45 10.19 -10.21
C ALA A 444 0.45 9.24 -9.53
N ALA A 445 0.53 7.95 -9.87
CA ALA A 445 -0.32 6.89 -9.33
C ALA A 445 0.14 6.44 -7.95
N GLU A 446 1.44 6.54 -7.65
CA GLU A 446 2.01 6.16 -6.36
C GLU A 446 1.68 7.16 -5.25
N ASN A 447 1.29 6.64 -4.10
CA ASN A 447 0.52 7.39 -3.12
C ASN A 447 1.35 8.10 -2.03
N SER A 448 2.68 7.91 -1.99
CA SER A 448 3.55 8.50 -0.98
C SER A 448 4.04 9.91 -1.32
N MET A 449 3.78 10.38 -2.55
CA MET A 449 4.39 11.57 -3.14
C MET A 449 5.92 11.50 -3.05
N GLY A 450 6.47 10.34 -3.46
CA GLY A 450 7.89 10.06 -3.50
C GLY A 450 8.54 9.68 -2.16
N PHE A 451 7.85 9.76 -1.01
CA PHE A 451 8.48 9.45 0.28
C PHE A 451 9.00 8.00 0.38
N HIS A 452 8.34 7.04 -0.27
CA HIS A 452 8.77 5.64 -0.25
C HIS A 452 10.15 5.43 -0.89
N ALA A 453 10.46 6.12 -2.00
CA ALA A 453 11.78 6.12 -2.63
C ALA A 453 12.11 7.50 -3.24
N PRO A 454 12.57 8.48 -2.44
CA PRO A 454 12.61 9.89 -2.83
C PRO A 454 13.48 10.20 -4.05
N GLN A 455 14.67 9.61 -4.11
CA GLN A 455 15.60 9.83 -5.20
C GLN A 455 15.19 9.09 -6.47
N GLU A 456 14.61 7.90 -6.32
CA GLU A 456 14.11 7.14 -7.47
C GLU A 456 12.90 7.84 -8.10
N ALA A 457 11.94 8.29 -7.29
CA ALA A 457 10.80 9.06 -7.77
C ALA A 457 11.24 10.33 -8.53
N ALA A 458 12.20 11.08 -7.96
CA ALA A 458 12.76 12.26 -8.63
C ALA A 458 13.49 11.93 -9.95
N ARG A 459 14.25 10.82 -10.00
CA ARG A 459 14.91 10.34 -11.23
C ARG A 459 13.87 10.01 -12.31
N VAL A 460 12.85 9.23 -11.96
CA VAL A 460 11.78 8.82 -12.86
C VAL A 460 11.00 10.03 -13.42
N LEU A 461 10.71 11.03 -12.58
CA LEU A 461 10.11 12.29 -13.02
C LEU A 461 11.03 13.10 -13.93
N GLY A 462 12.35 13.09 -13.66
CA GLY A 462 13.35 13.68 -14.54
C GLY A 462 13.36 13.05 -15.94
N GLU A 463 13.30 11.72 -16.02
CA GLU A 463 13.17 10.99 -17.29
C GLU A 463 11.84 11.29 -17.99
N ALA A 464 10.74 11.39 -17.25
CA ALA A 464 9.44 11.75 -17.82
C ALA A 464 9.51 13.11 -18.54
N ILE A 465 10.14 14.11 -17.90
CA ILE A 465 10.36 15.43 -18.48
C ILE A 465 11.26 15.33 -19.72
N ASP A 466 12.38 14.62 -19.63
CA ASP A 466 13.33 14.48 -20.74
C ASP A 466 12.69 13.81 -21.96
N TYR A 467 12.02 12.66 -21.79
CA TYR A 467 11.30 12.01 -22.88
C TYR A 467 10.21 12.89 -23.47
N ALA A 468 9.46 13.63 -22.64
CA ALA A 468 8.45 14.56 -23.15
C ALA A 468 9.09 15.64 -24.05
N ARG A 469 10.24 16.21 -23.64
CA ARG A 469 10.96 17.22 -24.44
C ARG A 469 11.55 16.64 -25.72
N GLN A 470 12.11 15.44 -25.69
CA GLN A 470 12.58 14.75 -26.90
C GLN A 470 11.44 14.50 -27.89
N GLY A 471 10.28 14.04 -27.41
CA GLY A 471 9.10 13.85 -28.25
C GLY A 471 8.58 15.17 -28.80
N GLN A 472 8.58 16.24 -28.01
CA GLN A 472 8.13 17.57 -28.42
C GLN A 472 8.99 18.09 -29.57
N ILE A 473 10.32 18.01 -29.44
CA ILE A 473 11.27 18.38 -30.50
C ILE A 473 11.01 17.55 -31.76
N SER A 474 10.89 16.23 -31.62
CA SER A 474 10.61 15.34 -32.75
C SER A 474 9.31 15.68 -33.48
N ALA A 475 8.26 16.06 -32.76
CA ALA A 475 6.99 16.45 -33.37
C ALA A 475 7.10 17.80 -34.11
N LEU A 476 7.80 18.78 -33.52
CA LEU A 476 7.98 20.10 -34.14
C LEU A 476 8.80 20.04 -35.44
N THR A 477 9.75 19.11 -35.53
CA THR A 477 10.57 18.91 -36.74
C THR A 477 9.95 17.95 -37.76
N ALA A 478 8.74 17.41 -37.50
CA ALA A 478 8.12 16.41 -38.38
C ALA A 478 7.50 17.01 -39.66
N VAL A 479 7.24 18.32 -39.68
CA VAL A 479 6.57 19.05 -40.78
C VAL A 479 7.53 19.96 -41.56
N THR A 480 8.74 20.18 -41.03
CA THR A 480 9.87 20.78 -41.77
C THR A 480 10.56 19.74 -42.62
#